data_AF-A0AA88Y8Y6-F1
#
_entry.id   AF-A0AA88Y8Y6-F1
#
_cell.length_a   1.000
_cell.length_b   1.000
_cell.length_c   1.000
_cell.angle_alpha   90.00
_cell.angle_beta   90.00
_cell.angle_gamma   90.00
#
_symmetry.space_group_name_H-M   'P 1'
#
loop_
_entity.id
_entity.type
_entity.pdbx_description
1 polymer ?
#
loop_
_entity_poly.entity_id
_entity_poly.type
_entity_poly.pdbx_seq_one_letter_code
_entity_poly.pdbx_strand_id
1 'polypeptide(L)'
;MTKDISELVVKNAHQDWGTFIDASSVLQSACSFHCPHVVFTHGNGAPVGWFMQHVILGSLNYLHVQPEYRGQGLGKKLVSILSKEVLDRDGVSFIHVSPDNKVSVKIHEDLGYVDVGAFSFSIMLPE
;
A
#
# COMPACT_ATOMS: atom_id res chain seq x y z
N MET A 1 -23.82 15.00 1.57
CA MET A 1 -23.22 14.98 2.91
C MET A 1 -22.16 13.88 2.92
N THR A 2 -21.09 14.09 2.17
CA THR A 2 -19.90 13.23 2.12
C THR A 2 -18.85 13.95 2.95
N LYS A 3 -18.66 13.52 4.20
CA LYS A 3 -17.49 13.98 4.95
C LYS A 3 -16.26 13.47 4.19
N ASP A 4 -15.38 14.41 3.89
CA ASP A 4 -14.18 14.23 3.10
C ASP A 4 -13.37 13.06 3.66
N ILE A 5 -13.34 11.93 2.93
CA ILE A 5 -12.60 10.72 3.33
C ILE A 5 -11.12 11.06 3.54
N SER A 6 -10.63 12.13 2.87
CA SER A 6 -9.28 12.67 3.04
C SER A 6 -8.97 13.06 4.49
N GLU A 7 -9.85 13.80 5.18
CA GLU A 7 -9.60 14.25 6.56
C GLU A 7 -9.56 13.10 7.58
N LEU A 8 -10.38 12.07 7.37
CA LEU A 8 -10.45 10.92 8.27
C LEU A 8 -9.25 9.97 8.12
N VAL A 9 -8.67 9.95 6.92
CA VAL A 9 -7.46 9.21 6.57
C VAL A 9 -6.21 9.89 7.16
N VAL A 10 -6.14 11.23 7.09
CA VAL A 10 -5.02 12.04 7.61
C VAL A 10 -4.78 11.81 9.10
N LYS A 11 -5.83 11.61 9.90
CA LYS A 11 -5.70 11.50 11.37
C LYS A 11 -5.26 10.13 11.88
N ASN A 12 -5.44 9.06 11.09
CA ASN A 12 -5.25 7.68 11.55
C ASN A 12 -3.96 7.01 11.05
N ALA A 13 -3.22 7.62 10.13
CA ALA A 13 -2.11 6.94 9.45
C ALA A 13 -0.71 7.19 10.07
N HIS A 14 -0.67 7.78 11.27
CA HIS A 14 0.54 8.37 11.85
C HIS A 14 1.39 7.46 12.75
N GLN A 15 1.19 6.12 12.77
CA GLN A 15 1.87 5.27 13.76
C GLN A 15 2.77 4.13 13.27
N ASP A 16 3.13 4.01 11.99
CA ASP A 16 4.08 2.94 11.60
C ASP A 16 4.90 3.21 10.31
N TRP A 17 5.26 4.46 10.02
CA TRP A 17 6.22 4.81 8.95
C TRP A 17 7.16 5.91 9.44
N GLY A 18 8.25 5.50 10.09
CA GLY A 18 9.34 6.39 10.47
C GLY A 18 9.91 7.10 9.22
N THR A 19 9.86 8.42 9.25
CA THR A 19 10.69 9.40 8.52
C THR A 19 10.69 9.48 6.99
N PHE A 20 10.09 8.58 6.21
CA PHE A 20 10.24 8.68 4.74
C PHE A 20 9.00 9.03 3.94
N ILE A 21 7.78 8.66 4.34
CA ILE A 21 6.60 8.96 3.55
C ILE A 21 5.37 9.14 4.45
N ASP A 22 4.78 10.33 4.43
CA ASP A 22 3.51 10.63 5.12
C ASP A 22 2.36 9.92 4.40
N ALA A 23 1.68 9.00 5.08
CA ALA A 23 0.54 8.26 4.53
C ALA A 23 -0.61 9.19 4.06
N SER A 24 -0.72 10.40 4.61
CA SER A 24 -1.66 11.41 4.13
C SER A 24 -1.32 11.88 2.72
N SER A 25 -0.05 12.16 2.45
CA SER A 25 0.46 12.57 1.14
C SER A 25 0.35 11.45 0.09
N VAL A 26 0.50 10.20 0.52
CA VAL A 26 0.37 9.00 -0.31
C VAL A 26 -1.07 8.80 -0.78
N LEU A 27 -2.01 8.87 0.16
CA LEU A 27 -3.44 8.71 -0.14
C LEU A 27 -3.99 9.92 -0.91
N GLN A 28 -3.52 11.14 -0.59
CA GLN A 28 -3.85 12.32 -1.38
C GLN A 28 -3.31 12.21 -2.81
N SER A 29 -2.07 11.76 -2.98
CA SER A 29 -1.49 11.54 -4.31
C SER A 29 -2.28 10.49 -5.10
N ALA A 30 -2.62 9.34 -4.51
CA ALA A 30 -3.42 8.33 -5.20
C ALA A 30 -4.78 8.86 -5.68
N CYS A 31 -5.46 9.66 -4.85
CA CYS A 31 -6.71 10.32 -5.20
C CYS A 31 -6.52 11.37 -6.30
N SER A 32 -5.48 12.21 -6.21
CA SER A 32 -5.23 13.28 -7.19
C SER A 32 -4.80 12.75 -8.56
N PHE A 33 -3.98 11.69 -8.59
CA PHE A 33 -3.46 11.09 -9.82
C PHE A 33 -4.36 9.99 -10.39
N HIS A 34 -5.51 9.71 -9.75
CA HIS A 34 -6.42 8.62 -10.14
C HIS A 34 -5.72 7.26 -10.24
N CYS A 35 -4.79 7.01 -9.32
CA CYS A 35 -4.06 5.76 -9.31
C CYS A 35 -4.94 4.64 -8.72
N PRO A 36 -4.83 3.41 -9.26
CA PRO A 36 -5.46 2.24 -8.69
C PRO A 36 -5.11 2.07 -7.22
N HIS A 37 -6.13 1.88 -6.39
CA HIS A 37 -5.97 1.71 -4.96
C HIS A 37 -7.14 0.93 -4.37
N VAL A 38 -6.87 0.27 -3.25
CA VAL A 38 -7.90 -0.42 -2.46
C VAL A 38 -7.79 0.09 -1.04
N VAL A 39 -8.93 0.43 -0.44
CA VAL A 39 -9.05 0.81 0.97
C VAL A 39 -10.12 -0.04 1.60
N PHE A 40 -9.80 -0.67 2.72
CA PHE A 40 -10.79 -1.28 3.60
C PHE A 40 -11.16 -0.28 4.69
N THR A 41 -12.46 -0.19 4.96
CA THR A 41 -13.01 0.66 6.02
C THR A 41 -13.76 -0.17 7.04
N HIS A 42 -13.75 0.30 8.29
CA HIS A 42 -14.62 -0.19 9.34
C HIS A 42 -16.03 0.39 9.15
N GLY A 43 -17.05 -0.18 9.82
CA GLY A 43 -18.47 0.21 9.62
C GLY A 43 -18.79 1.68 9.92
N ASN A 44 -17.90 2.41 10.59
CA ASN A 44 -17.98 3.86 10.84
C ASN A 44 -17.30 4.71 9.75
N GLY A 45 -16.78 4.08 8.68
CA GLY A 45 -16.04 4.74 7.60
C GLY A 45 -14.54 4.93 7.85
N ALA A 46 -14.03 4.52 9.01
CA ALA A 46 -12.60 4.68 9.32
C ALA A 46 -11.73 3.71 8.49
N PRO A 47 -10.62 4.16 7.88
CA PRO A 47 -9.72 3.30 7.12
C PRO A 47 -8.97 2.34 8.06
N VAL A 48 -8.99 1.04 7.73
CA VAL A 48 -8.33 -0.03 8.51
C VAL A 48 -7.18 -0.70 7.75
N GLY A 49 -7.10 -0.48 6.44
CA GLY A 49 -5.98 -0.92 5.62
C GLY A 49 -6.09 -0.40 4.19
N TRP A 50 -4.95 -0.29 3.52
CA TRP A 50 -4.87 0.24 2.17
C TRP A 50 -3.70 -0.35 1.38
N PHE A 51 -3.79 -0.23 0.06
CA PHE A 51 -2.73 -0.58 -0.88
C PHE A 51 -2.95 0.19 -2.18
N MET A 52 -1.88 0.57 -2.89
CA MET A 52 -2.01 1.40 -4.09
C MET A 52 -0.89 1.24 -5.10
N GLN A 53 -1.13 1.66 -6.34
CA GLN A 53 -0.12 1.73 -7.38
C GLN A 53 0.67 3.05 -7.31
N HIS A 54 2.00 2.97 -7.43
CA HIS A 54 2.89 4.11 -7.48
C HIS A 54 2.75 4.84 -8.82
N VAL A 55 2.45 6.14 -8.77
CA VAL A 55 2.11 6.99 -9.93
C VAL A 55 3.13 6.89 -11.06
N ILE A 56 4.43 6.95 -10.73
CA ILE A 56 5.51 7.05 -11.72
C ILE A 56 6.00 5.68 -12.18
N LEU A 57 6.07 4.73 -11.25
CA LEU A 57 6.74 3.45 -11.50
C LEU A 57 5.76 2.38 -11.93
N GLY A 58 4.48 2.49 -11.57
CA GLY A 58 3.49 1.43 -11.81
C GLY A 58 3.60 0.24 -10.84
N SER A 59 4.60 0.21 -9.94
CA SER A 59 4.67 -0.81 -8.89
C SER A 59 3.59 -0.61 -7.83
N LEU A 60 3.05 -1.71 -7.32
CA LEU A 60 2.15 -1.66 -6.17
C LEU A 60 2.97 -1.42 -4.90
N ASN A 61 2.58 -0.45 -4.08
CA ASN A 61 3.31 -0.01 -2.90
C ASN A 61 2.36 0.45 -1.79
N TYR A 62 2.93 0.84 -0.66
CA TYR A 62 2.19 1.41 0.48
C TYR A 62 1.15 0.47 1.07
N LEU A 63 1.42 -0.85 1.05
CA LEU A 63 0.59 -1.83 1.73
C LEU A 63 0.62 -1.57 3.23
N HIS A 64 -0.54 -1.34 3.82
CA HIS A 64 -0.66 -1.17 5.25
C HIS A 64 -1.98 -1.74 5.78
N VAL A 65 -1.92 -2.26 7.00
CA VAL A 65 -3.09 -2.64 7.80
C VAL A 65 -2.84 -2.11 9.20
N GLN A 66 -3.83 -1.42 9.74
CA GLN A 66 -3.78 -0.86 11.08
C GLN A 66 -3.48 -1.97 12.11
N PRO A 67 -2.60 -1.73 13.10
CA PRO A 67 -2.10 -2.77 14.01
C PRO A 67 -3.20 -3.66 14.62
N GLU A 68 -4.30 -3.08 15.07
CA GLU A 68 -5.43 -3.74 15.71
C GLU A 68 -6.28 -4.60 14.75
N TYR A 69 -6.08 -4.45 13.43
CA TYR A 69 -6.73 -5.26 12.39
C TYR A 69 -5.75 -6.26 11.71
N ARG A 70 -4.50 -6.33 12.15
CA ARG A 70 -3.50 -7.31 11.65
C ARG A 70 -3.86 -8.74 12.07
N GLY A 71 -3.27 -9.73 11.40
CA GLY A 71 -3.50 -11.15 11.67
C GLY A 71 -4.84 -11.71 11.14
N GLN A 72 -5.70 -10.86 10.55
CA GLN A 72 -7.03 -11.24 10.04
C GLN A 72 -7.04 -11.51 8.52
N GLY A 73 -5.86 -11.61 7.90
CA GLY A 73 -5.72 -11.82 6.45
C GLY A 73 -6.03 -10.60 5.57
N LEU A 74 -6.25 -9.41 6.16
CA LEU A 74 -6.59 -8.20 5.40
C LEU A 74 -5.50 -7.79 4.41
N GLY A 75 -4.22 -7.91 4.78
CA GLY A 75 -3.10 -7.58 3.90
C GLY A 75 -3.12 -8.42 2.62
N LYS A 76 -3.30 -9.74 2.74
CA LYS A 76 -3.41 -10.65 1.58
C LYS A 76 -4.60 -10.32 0.69
N LYS A 77 -5.74 -9.93 1.29
CA LYS A 77 -6.93 -9.51 0.52
C LYS A 77 -6.69 -8.20 -0.23
N LEU A 78 -6.08 -7.20 0.40
CA LEU A 78 -5.71 -5.94 -0.26
C LEU A 78 -4.80 -6.18 -1.47
N VAL A 79 -3.74 -6.97 -1.28
CA VAL A 79 -2.82 -7.33 -2.37
C VAL A 79 -3.58 -8.07 -3.46
N SER A 80 -4.31 -9.14 -3.13
CA SER A 80 -5.03 -9.93 -4.13
C SER A 80 -6.00 -9.11 -4.99
N ILE A 81 -6.72 -8.14 -4.41
CA ILE A 81 -7.66 -7.30 -5.16
C ILE A 81 -6.91 -6.40 -6.13
N LEU A 82 -5.94 -5.63 -5.64
CA LEU A 82 -5.24 -4.64 -6.47
C LEU A 82 -4.33 -5.31 -7.51
N SER A 83 -3.64 -6.38 -7.12
CA SER A 83 -2.80 -7.16 -8.03
C SER A 83 -3.62 -7.72 -9.18
N LYS A 84 -4.82 -8.24 -8.91
CA LYS A 84 -5.71 -8.73 -9.97
C LYS A 84 -6.17 -7.60 -10.88
N GLU A 85 -6.60 -6.47 -10.33
CA GLU A 85 -7.03 -5.32 -11.13
C GLU A 85 -5.92 -4.84 -12.07
N VAL A 86 -4.70 -4.66 -11.55
CA VAL A 86 -3.56 -4.21 -12.35
C VAL A 86 -3.10 -5.28 -13.34
N LEU A 87 -3.13 -6.56 -12.98
CA LEU A 87 -2.80 -7.64 -13.89
C LEU A 87 -3.80 -7.74 -15.05
N ASP A 88 -5.09 -7.63 -14.77
CA ASP A 88 -6.15 -7.68 -15.79
C ASP A 88 -6.07 -6.46 -16.73
N ARG A 89 -5.62 -5.30 -16.24
CA ARG A 89 -5.47 -4.08 -17.03
C ARG A 89 -4.16 -4.02 -17.83
N ASP A 90 -3.02 -4.27 -17.19
CA ASP A 90 -1.69 -4.00 -17.73
C ASP A 90 -0.94 -5.26 -18.17
N GLY A 91 -1.47 -6.46 -17.86
CA GLY A 91 -0.81 -7.74 -18.12
C GLY A 91 0.38 -8.04 -17.21
N VAL A 92 0.74 -7.13 -16.31
CA VAL A 92 1.81 -7.30 -15.32
C VAL A 92 1.46 -6.60 -14.02
N SER A 93 1.71 -7.26 -12.90
CA SER A 93 1.69 -6.65 -11.57
C SER A 93 3.03 -6.90 -10.90
N PHE A 94 3.66 -5.84 -10.39
CA PHE A 94 4.96 -5.93 -9.73
C PHE A 94 5.02 -5.05 -8.49
N ILE A 95 5.89 -5.43 -7.55
CA ILE A 95 6.04 -4.78 -6.25
C ILE A 95 7.51 -4.79 -5.84
N HIS A 96 7.87 -3.83 -5.00
CA HIS A 96 9.14 -3.81 -4.29
C HIS A 96 8.89 -4.11 -2.81
N VAL A 97 9.53 -5.17 -2.30
CA VAL A 97 9.43 -5.55 -0.89
C VAL A 97 10.83 -5.63 -0.32
N SER A 98 11.06 -5.03 0.85
CA SER A 98 12.32 -5.24 1.56
C SER A 98 12.48 -6.74 1.88
N PRO A 99 13.66 -7.34 1.61
CA PRO A 99 13.90 -8.75 1.91
C PRO A 99 13.68 -9.12 3.38
N ASP A 100 13.77 -8.16 4.30
CA ASP A 100 13.56 -8.36 5.73
C ASP A 100 12.08 -8.34 6.13
N ASN A 101 11.20 -7.85 5.26
CA ASN A 101 9.76 -7.87 5.50
C ASN A 101 9.18 -9.26 5.15
N LYS A 102 9.52 -10.27 5.96
CA LYS A 102 9.14 -11.68 5.73
C LYS A 102 7.63 -11.88 5.64
N VAL A 103 6.85 -11.07 6.34
CA VAL A 103 5.37 -11.11 6.27
C VAL A 103 4.90 -10.70 4.89
N SER A 104 5.38 -9.57 4.37
CA SER A 104 5.01 -9.11 3.03
C SER A 104 5.54 -10.06 1.96
N VAL A 105 6.81 -10.50 2.05
CA VAL A 105 7.39 -11.48 1.11
C VAL A 105 6.48 -12.71 1.00
N LYS A 106 6.12 -13.30 2.14
CA LYS A 106 5.23 -14.47 2.16
C LYS A 106 3.85 -14.19 1.55
N ILE A 107 3.25 -13.02 1.80
CA ILE A 107 1.96 -12.65 1.18
C ILE A 107 2.07 -12.67 -0.35
N HIS A 108 3.16 -12.14 -0.90
CA HIS A 108 3.35 -12.04 -2.34
C HIS A 108 3.67 -13.42 -2.96
N GLU A 109 4.54 -14.21 -2.33
CA GLU A 109 4.82 -15.59 -2.74
C GLU A 109 3.55 -16.45 -2.77
N ASP A 110 2.74 -16.39 -1.70
CA ASP A 110 1.45 -17.08 -1.60
C ASP A 110 0.45 -16.67 -2.71
N LEU A 111 0.65 -15.50 -3.34
CA LEU A 111 -0.18 -14.97 -4.44
C LEU A 111 0.45 -15.19 -5.82
N GLY A 112 1.58 -15.89 -5.90
CA GLY A 112 2.23 -16.27 -7.16
C GLY A 112 3.20 -15.23 -7.71
N TYR A 113 3.58 -14.22 -6.93
CA TYR A 113 4.71 -13.36 -7.30
C TYR A 113 6.01 -14.17 -7.28
N VAL A 114 6.89 -13.87 -8.21
CA VAL A 114 8.22 -14.49 -8.34
C VAL A 114 9.27 -13.43 -8.07
N ASP A 115 10.28 -13.75 -7.26
CA ASP A 115 11.44 -12.89 -7.06
C ASP A 115 12.28 -12.84 -8.33
N VAL A 116 12.47 -11.64 -8.87
CA VAL A 116 13.24 -11.36 -10.10
C VAL A 116 14.52 -10.58 -9.83
N GLY A 117 14.86 -10.33 -8.57
CA GLY A 117 16.08 -9.64 -8.15
C GLY A 117 15.86 -8.47 -7.20
N ALA A 118 16.97 -7.90 -6.75
CA ALA A 118 17.00 -6.80 -5.79
C ALA A 118 17.66 -5.55 -6.38
N PHE A 119 17.28 -4.39 -5.84
CA PHE A 119 17.88 -3.10 -6.15
C PHE A 119 17.99 -2.28 -4.87
N SER A 120 18.98 -1.39 -4.83
CA SER A 120 19.27 -0.56 -3.66
C SER A 120 18.66 0.82 -3.80
N PHE A 121 18.21 1.39 -2.68
CA PHE A 121 17.90 2.81 -2.56
C PHE A 121 18.98 3.51 -1.74
N SER A 122 19.32 4.72 -2.15
CA SER A 122 20.27 5.57 -1.43
C SER A 122 19.57 6.89 -1.09
N ILE A 123 19.88 7.42 0.09
CA ILE A 123 19.43 8.74 0.53
C ILE A 123 20.64 9.66 0.70
N MET A 124 20.48 10.93 0.38
CA MET A 124 21.43 11.97 0.74
C MET A 124 20.94 12.60 2.05
N LEU A 125 21.78 12.54 3.09
CA LEU A 125 21.48 13.20 4.36
C LEU A 125 21.97 14.66 4.30
N PRO A 126 21.22 15.61 4.87
CA PRO A 126 21.75 16.96 5.08
C PRO A 126 22.95 16.90 6.02
N GLU A 127 23.94 17.77 5.79
CA GLU A 127 25.10 17.97 6.69
C GLU A 127 24.68 18.52 8.05
#